data_AF-A0A920HKI7-F1
#
_entry.id   AF-A0A920HKI7-F1
#
_cell.length_a   1.000
_cell.length_b   1.000
_cell.length_c   1.000
_cell.angle_alpha   90.00
_cell.angle_beta   90.00
_cell.angle_gamma   90.00
#
_symmetry.space_group_name_H-M   'P 1'
#
loop_
_entity.id
_entity.type
_entity.pdbx_description
1 polymer ?
#
loop_
_entity_poly.entity_id
_entity_poly.type
_entity_poly.pdbx_seq_one_letter_code
_entity_poly.pdbx_strand_id
1 'polypeptide(L)'
;MKAVGEVMGIGRSFQEALHKATQSLEIKRNGLGADGKGYKDYNTIISKLTKASWDRVFVIYDAIEAGIPLERIYEITKIDMWFLKQYEELYQL
;
A
#
# COMPACT_ATOMS: atom_id res chain seq x y z
N MET A 1 14.31 15.80 -2.89
CA MET A 1 13.01 15.53 -2.24
C MET A 1 11.91 16.14 -3.12
N LYS A 2 10.80 15.44 -3.39
CA LYS A 2 9.70 15.93 -4.25
C LYS A 2 8.36 16.12 -3.53
N ALA A 3 8.28 15.74 -2.25
CA ALA A 3 7.07 15.91 -1.44
C ALA A 3 6.89 17.40 -1.09
N VAL A 4 5.63 17.84 -1.04
CA VAL A 4 5.24 19.22 -0.68
C VAL A 4 4.60 19.33 0.70
N GLY A 5 4.37 18.19 1.36
CA GLY A 5 3.74 18.09 2.67
C GLY A 5 3.74 16.64 3.16
N GLU A 6 3.25 16.46 4.38
CA GLU A 6 3.18 15.17 5.08
C GLU A 6 1.91 15.09 5.93
N VAL A 7 1.55 13.86 6.31
CA VAL A 7 0.39 13.57 7.16
C VAL A 7 0.79 12.56 8.22
N MET A 8 0.09 12.57 9.35
CA MET A 8 0.31 11.63 10.45
C MET A 8 -1.00 10.95 10.83
N GLY A 9 -0.99 9.61 10.87
CA GLY A 9 -2.09 8.80 11.39
C GLY A 9 -1.75 8.25 12.76
N ILE A 10 -2.68 8.38 13.72
CA ILE A 10 -2.54 7.83 15.07
C ILE A 10 -3.57 6.71 15.26
N GLY A 11 -3.09 5.53 15.64
CA GLY A 11 -3.89 4.34 15.91
C GLY A 11 -3.24 3.45 16.96
N ARG A 12 -4.02 2.56 17.56
CA ARG A 12 -3.55 1.55 18.52
C ARG A 12 -3.03 0.29 17.83
N SER A 13 -3.28 0.16 16.53
CA SER A 13 -2.67 -0.84 15.64
C SER A 13 -2.04 -0.18 14.42
N PHE A 14 -1.16 -0.91 13.74
CA PHE A 14 -0.55 -0.44 12.51
C PHE A 14 -1.58 -0.24 11.41
N GLN A 15 -2.52 -1.18 11.23
CA GLN A 15 -3.56 -1.08 10.20
C GLN A 15 -4.41 0.18 10.38
N GLU A 16 -4.82 0.49 11.62
CA GLU A 16 -5.60 1.69 11.94
C GLU A 16 -4.83 2.98 11.61
N ALA A 17 -3.57 3.06 12.07
CA ALA A 17 -2.74 4.24 11.84
C ALA A 17 -2.49 4.45 10.33
N LEU A 18 -2.20 3.38 9.59
CA LEU A 18 -1.95 3.41 8.15
C LEU A 18 -3.19 3.80 7.35
N HIS A 19 -4.37 3.25 7.67
CA HIS A 19 -5.63 3.63 7.04
C HIS A 19 -5.95 5.12 7.26
N LYS A 20 -5.81 5.61 8.50
CA LYS A 20 -6.01 7.02 8.80
C LYS A 20 -5.04 7.91 8.05
N ALA A 21 -3.74 7.57 8.05
CA ALA A 21 -2.73 8.35 7.34
C ALA A 21 -3.02 8.44 5.85
N THR A 22 -3.39 7.32 5.21
CA THR A 22 -3.68 7.28 3.78
C THR A 22 -4.95 8.03 3.39
N GLN A 23 -5.98 8.03 4.25
CA GLN A 23 -7.17 8.87 4.08
C GLN A 23 -6.86 10.37 4.25
N SER A 24 -5.99 10.72 5.20
CA SER A 24 -5.59 12.11 5.47
C SER A 24 -4.71 12.73 4.37
N LEU A 25 -4.23 11.97 3.38
CA LEU A 25 -3.43 12.50 2.26
C LEU A 25 -4.22 13.45 1.34
N GLU A 26 -5.54 13.54 1.45
CA GLU A 26 -6.43 14.40 0.64
C GLU A 26 -6.34 14.19 -0.89
N ILE A 27 -5.73 13.09 -1.34
CA ILE A 27 -5.61 12.70 -2.76
C ILE A 27 -6.85 11.97 -3.30
N LYS A 28 -8.01 12.19 -2.66
CA LYS A 28 -9.29 11.52 -2.97
C LYS A 28 -9.23 9.99 -2.83
N ARG A 29 -8.36 9.44 -1.96
CA ARG A 29 -8.30 8.00 -1.64
C ARG A 29 -9.15 7.74 -0.40
N ASN A 30 -9.87 6.62 -0.37
CA ASN A 30 -10.64 6.18 0.81
C ASN A 30 -9.84 5.20 1.67
N GLY A 31 -8.59 5.54 2.00
CA GLY A 31 -7.65 4.64 2.67
C GLY A 31 -6.78 3.86 1.68
N LEU A 32 -6.47 2.60 1.99
CA LEU A 32 -5.58 1.76 1.17
C LEU A 32 -6.23 1.17 -0.08
N GLY A 33 -7.56 1.10 -0.17
CA GLY A 33 -8.27 0.45 -1.28
C GLY A 33 -9.75 0.81 -1.37
N ALA A 34 -10.54 -0.03 -2.06
CA ALA A 34 -12.00 0.05 -2.20
C ALA A 34 -12.60 1.36 -2.78
N ASP A 35 -11.79 2.15 -3.49
CA ASP A 35 -12.20 3.43 -4.11
C ASP A 35 -12.18 3.38 -5.65
N GLY A 36 -11.94 2.21 -6.24
CA GLY A 36 -11.88 1.99 -7.69
C GLY A 36 -10.62 2.52 -8.38
N LYS A 37 -9.59 2.95 -7.64
CA LYS A 37 -8.35 3.54 -8.20
C LYS A 37 -7.14 2.60 -8.20
N GLY A 38 -7.31 1.35 -7.79
CA GLY A 38 -6.26 0.33 -7.79
C GLY A 38 -5.87 -0.12 -9.21
N TYR A 39 -4.65 -0.61 -9.35
CA TYR A 39 -4.18 -1.23 -10.59
C TYR A 39 -4.56 -2.71 -10.63
N LYS A 40 -4.99 -3.21 -11.79
CA LYS A 40 -5.36 -4.62 -12.00
C LYS A 40 -4.40 -5.40 -12.89
N ASP A 41 -3.67 -4.70 -13.75
CA ASP A 41 -2.71 -5.32 -14.65
C ASP A 41 -1.43 -5.72 -13.89
N TYR A 42 -1.09 -7.00 -13.96
CA TYR A 42 0.06 -7.58 -13.26
C TYR A 42 1.38 -6.86 -13.61
N ASN A 43 1.61 -6.57 -14.89
CA ASN A 43 2.86 -5.94 -15.33
C ASN A 43 2.99 -4.52 -14.78
N THR A 44 1.87 -3.78 -14.74
CA THR A 44 1.77 -2.45 -14.14
C THR A 44 2.08 -2.49 -12.65
N ILE A 45 1.50 -3.44 -11.91
CA ILE A 45 1.76 -3.63 -10.47
C ILE A 45 3.24 -3.91 -10.23
N ILE A 46 3.83 -4.90 -10.91
CA ILE A 46 5.25 -5.25 -10.76
C ILE A 46 6.17 -4.07 -11.08
N SER A 47 5.87 -3.32 -12.16
CA SER A 47 6.63 -2.14 -12.55
C SER A 47 6.62 -1.07 -11.44
N LYS A 48 5.46 -0.83 -10.82
CA LYS A 48 5.29 0.14 -9.74
C LYS A 48 5.86 -0.30 -8.40
N LEU A 49 5.85 -1.60 -8.09
CA LEU A 49 6.56 -2.15 -6.94
C LEU A 49 8.08 -1.98 -7.10
N THR A 50 8.59 -2.25 -8.31
CA THR A 50 10.02 -2.17 -8.64
C THR A 50 10.53 -0.73 -8.62
N LYS A 51 9.81 0.20 -9.25
CA LYS A 51 10.16 1.62 -9.28
C LYS A 51 9.33 2.40 -8.26
N ALA A 52 9.88 2.51 -7.05
CA ALA A 52 9.20 3.19 -5.95
C ALA A 52 8.77 4.62 -6.30
N SER A 53 7.48 4.89 -6.12
CA SER A 53 6.82 6.17 -6.34
C SER A 53 5.83 6.42 -5.18
N TRP A 54 5.23 7.62 -5.16
CA TRP A 54 4.29 8.07 -4.12
C TRP A 54 3.13 7.09 -3.88
N ASP A 55 2.70 6.37 -4.91
CA ASP A 55 1.58 5.45 -4.89
C ASP A 55 1.95 4.03 -4.45
N ARG A 56 3.23 3.73 -4.18
CA ARG A 56 3.68 2.37 -3.82
C ARG A 56 2.94 1.82 -2.59
N VAL A 57 2.57 2.69 -1.65
CA VAL A 57 1.77 2.33 -0.46
C VAL A 57 0.43 1.67 -0.85
N PHE A 58 -0.19 2.12 -1.95
CA PHE A 58 -1.44 1.58 -2.48
C PHE A 58 -1.20 0.35 -3.36
N VAL A 59 -0.13 0.37 -4.15
CA VAL A 59 0.23 -0.73 -5.07
C VAL A 59 0.55 -2.02 -4.31
N ILE A 60 1.05 -1.94 -3.07
CA ILE A 60 1.24 -3.11 -2.22
C ILE A 60 -0.10 -3.81 -1.94
N TYR A 61 -1.15 -3.04 -1.68
CA TYR A 61 -2.49 -3.57 -1.47
C TYR A 61 -3.04 -4.19 -2.77
N ASP A 62 -2.88 -3.49 -3.91
CA ASP A 62 -3.26 -4.01 -5.23
C ASP A 62 -2.54 -5.34 -5.57
N ALA A 63 -1.26 -5.47 -5.19
CA ALA A 63 -0.47 -6.68 -5.41
C ALA A 63 -1.00 -7.88 -4.61
N ILE A 64 -1.40 -7.64 -3.37
CA ILE A 64 -2.01 -8.66 -2.50
C ILE A 64 -3.38 -9.07 -3.03
N GLU A 65 -4.21 -8.10 -3.43
CA GLU A 65 -5.51 -8.36 -4.07
C GLU A 65 -5.36 -9.15 -5.39
N ALA A 66 -4.29 -8.90 -6.16
CA ALA A 66 -3.95 -9.64 -7.36
C ALA A 66 -3.36 -11.04 -7.10
N GLY A 67 -3.20 -11.45 -5.85
CA GLY A 67 -2.69 -12.77 -5.46
C GLY A 67 -1.16 -12.93 -5.59
N ILE A 68 -0.40 -11.82 -5.60
CA ILE A 68 1.06 -11.89 -5.62
C ILE A 68 1.57 -12.30 -4.22
N PRO A 69 2.40 -13.34 -4.10
CA PRO A 69 2.92 -13.79 -2.81
C PRO A 69 3.72 -12.70 -2.08
N LEU A 70 3.61 -12.64 -0.75
CA LEU A 70 4.32 -11.65 0.05
C LEU A 70 5.84 -11.76 -0.11
N GLU A 71 6.38 -12.96 -0.29
CA GLU A 71 7.80 -13.20 -0.55
C GLU A 71 8.25 -12.48 -1.82
N ARG A 72 7.40 -12.49 -2.86
CA ARG A 72 7.69 -11.80 -4.11
C ARG A 72 7.65 -10.28 -3.94
N ILE A 73 6.69 -9.76 -3.17
CA ILE A 73 6.61 -8.33 -2.84
C ILE A 73 7.85 -7.91 -2.03
N TYR A 74 8.26 -8.73 -1.05
CA TYR A 74 9.48 -8.52 -0.27
C TYR A 74 10.73 -8.52 -1.16
N GLU A 75 10.88 -9.49 -2.06
CA GLU A 75 12.01 -9.58 -2.98
C GLU A 75 12.22 -8.28 -3.78
N ILE A 76 11.12 -7.72 -4.28
CA ILE A 76 11.11 -6.51 -5.12
C ILE A 76 11.32 -5.25 -4.28
N THR A 77 10.57 -5.11 -3.18
CA THR A 77 10.45 -3.84 -2.45
C THR A 77 11.41 -3.71 -1.28
N LYS A 78 11.90 -4.83 -0.75
CA LYS A 78 12.64 -4.95 0.52
C LYS A 78 11.91 -4.37 1.73
N ILE A 79 10.59 -4.20 1.65
CA ILE A 79 9.74 -3.81 2.79
C ILE A 79 9.63 -5.01 3.72
N ASP A 80 9.93 -4.82 5.00
CA ASP A 80 9.95 -5.90 5.98
C ASP A 80 8.65 -6.72 5.98
N MET A 81 8.81 -8.03 6.12
CA MET A 81 7.70 -8.98 6.06
C MET A 81 6.64 -8.72 7.13
N TRP A 82 7.02 -8.15 8.29
CA TRP A 82 6.07 -7.74 9.31
C TRP A 82 5.05 -6.74 8.76
N PHE A 83 5.49 -5.70 8.03
CA PHE A 83 4.59 -4.73 7.43
C PHE A 83 3.71 -5.37 6.36
N LEU A 84 4.29 -6.19 5.48
CA LEU A 84 3.53 -6.85 4.40
C LEU A 84 2.42 -7.75 4.95
N LYS A 85 2.68 -8.47 6.05
CA LYS A 85 1.67 -9.24 6.77
C LYS A 85 0.54 -8.37 7.31
N GLN A 86 0.83 -7.16 7.80
CA GLN A 86 -0.23 -6.25 8.23
C GLN A 86 -1.14 -5.79 7.08
N TYR A 87 -0.62 -5.66 5.85
CA TYR A 87 -1.44 -5.40 4.66
C TYR A 87 -2.29 -6.61 4.29
N GLU A 88 -1.71 -7.82 4.34
CA GLU A 88 -2.43 -9.06 4.03
C GLU A 88 -3.56 -9.31 5.03
N GLU A 89 -3.28 -9.18 6.33
CA GLU A 89 -4.28 -9.28 7.40
C GLU A 89 -5.45 -8.33 7.16
N LEU A 90 -5.16 -7.10 6.75
CA LEU A 90 -6.17 -6.09 6.45
C LEU A 90 -7.02 -6.43 5.22
N TYR A 91 -6.44 -7.04 4.19
CA TYR A 91 -7.16 -7.50 2.99
C TYR A 91 -8.09 -8.69 3.30
N GLN A 92 -7.74 -9.52 4.27
CA GLN A 92 -8.53 -10.70 4.68
C GLN A 92 -9.73 -10.38 5.59
N LEU A 93 -9.85 -9.13 6.07
CA LEU A 93 -10.98 -8.65 6.88
C LEU A 93 -12.22 -8.35 6.03
#